data_AF-A0A7C2FR23-F1
#
_entry.id   AF-A0A7C2FR23-F1
#
_cell.length_a   1.000
_cell.length_b   1.000
_cell.length_c   1.000
_cell.angle_alpha   90.00
_cell.angle_beta   90.00
_cell.angle_gamma   90.00
#
_symmetry.space_group_name_H-M   'P 1'
#
loop_
_entity.id
_entity.type
_entity.pdbx_description
1 polymer ?
#
loop_
_entity_poly.entity_id
_entity_poly.type
_entity_poly.pdbx_seq_one_letter_code
_entity_poly.pdbx_strand_id
1 'polypeptide(L)' 'MKLKCPKCGFEGEFKEFTFMYESTIYVANEQALPEERERPILVICPRCGEGFFLESPYSKIRFSGKTG' A
#
# COMPACT_ATOMS: atom_id res chain seq x y z
N MET A 1 -14.89 13.06 0.62
CA MET A 1 -14.94 11.83 -0.21
C MET A 1 -15.12 10.69 0.77
N LYS A 2 -15.95 9.70 0.46
CA LYS A 2 -16.16 8.57 1.37
C LYS A 2 -15.31 7.37 0.95
N LEU A 3 -14.83 6.63 1.93
CA LEU A 3 -14.10 5.39 1.76
C LEU A 3 -14.85 4.26 2.48
N LYS A 4 -14.97 3.12 1.80
CA LYS A 4 -15.59 1.92 2.36
C LYS A 4 -14.54 0.87 2.65
N CYS A 5 -14.52 0.37 3.88
CA CYS A 5 -13.67 -0.75 4.26
C CYS A 5 -14.16 -2.04 3.58
N PRO A 6 -13.32 -2.72 2.77
CA PRO A 6 -13.72 -3.96 2.10
C PRO A 6 -13.82 -5.16 3.06
N LYS A 7 -13.33 -5.03 4.30
CA LYS A 7 -13.29 -6.11 5.29
C LYS A 7 -14.54 -6.13 6.18
N CYS A 8 -14.97 -4.99 6.70
CA CYS A 8 -16.11 -4.90 7.63
C CYS A 8 -17.30 -4.07 7.09
N GLY A 9 -17.16 -3.44 5.93
CA GLY A 9 -18.22 -2.65 5.29
C GLY A 9 -18.42 -1.24 5.85
N PHE A 10 -17.65 -0.81 6.86
CA PHE A 10 -17.69 0.56 7.38
C PHE A 10 -17.46 1.59 6.28
N GLU A 11 -18.27 2.65 6.25
CA GLU A 11 -18.16 3.77 5.32
C GLU A 11 -17.95 5.06 6.11
N GLY A 12 -16.88 5.78 5.82
CA GLY A 12 -16.50 7.02 6.53
C GLY A 12 -15.72 7.97 5.64
N GLU A 13 -15.43 9.17 6.13
CA GLU A 13 -14.56 10.13 5.45
C GLU A 13 -13.10 9.65 5.49
N PHE A 14 -12.29 10.02 4.49
CA PHE A 14 -10.87 9.62 4.42
C PHE A 14 -10.10 9.92 5.72
N LYS A 15 -10.35 11.08 6.34
CA LYS A 15 -9.68 11.51 7.59
C LYS A 15 -9.91 10.58 8.79
N GLU A 16 -10.92 9.71 8.73
CA GLU A 16 -11.21 8.74 9.79
C GLU A 16 -10.32 7.49 9.68
N PHE A 17 -9.69 7.27 8.51
CA PHE A 17 -8.78 6.16 8.28
C PHE A 17 -7.34 6.59 8.55
N THR A 18 -6.51 5.62 8.96
CA THR A 18 -5.06 5.83 9.06
C THR A 18 -4.39 5.40 7.76
N PHE A 19 -3.51 6.24 7.23
CA PHE A 19 -2.71 5.97 6.04
C PHE A 19 -1.27 5.69 6.46
N MET A 20 -0.76 4.53 6.10
CA MET A 20 0.59 4.10 6.44
C MET A 20 1.40 3.93 5.16
N TYR A 21 2.53 4.62 5.11
CA TYR A 21 3.52 4.52 4.04
C TYR A 21 4.69 3.69 4.55
N GLU A 22 5.02 2.64 3.82
CA GLU A 22 6.25 1.89 4.05
C GLU A 22 7.36 2.49 3.17
N SER A 23 8.53 2.74 3.75
CA SER A 23 9.73 3.15 3.02
C SER A 23 10.87 2.19 3.37
N THR A 24 11.62 1.74 2.35
CA THR A 24 12.82 0.93 2.53
C THR A 24 14.04 1.77 2.19
N ILE A 25 15.02 1.81 3.10
CA ILE A 25 16.32 2.44 2.85
C ILE A 25 17.30 1.33 2.46
N TYR A 26 17.78 1.35 1.22
CA TYR A 26 18.87 0.47 0.79
C TYR A 26 20.19 1.13 1.16
N VAL A 27 21.10 0.37 1.76
CA VAL A 27 22.45 0.86 2.09
C VAL A 27 23.47 0.03 1.32
N ALA A 28 24.31 0.71 0.54
CA ALA A 28 25.44 0.09 -0.15
C ALA A 28 26.65 1.03 -0.04
N ASN A 29 27.83 0.48 0.29
CA ASN A 29 29.06 1.27 0.47
C ASN A 29 28.86 2.49 1.38
N GLU A 30 28.16 2.31 2.51
CA GLU A 30 27.86 3.39 3.48
C GLU A 30 26.98 4.52 2.94
N GLN A 31 26.39 4.37 1.76
CA GLN A 31 25.49 5.34 1.15
C GLN A 31 24.07 4.80 1.10
N ALA A 32 23.10 5.67 1.42
CA ALA A 32 21.69 5.39 1.19
C ALA A 32 21.39 5.49 -0.31
N LEU A 33 20.87 4.42 -0.90
CA LEU A 33 20.42 4.39 -2.28
C LEU A 33 18.92 4.74 -2.35
N PRO A 34 18.48 5.48 -3.38
CA PRO A 34 17.08 5.78 -3.58
C PRO A 34 16.29 4.49 -3.87
N GLU A 35 15.10 4.37 -3.29
CA GLU A 35 14.14 3.33 -3.64
C GLU A 35 13.32 3.80 -4.86
N GLU A 36 13.53 3.17 -6.01
CA GLU A 36 12.76 3.45 -7.24
C GLU A 36 11.37 2.79 -7.26
N ARG A 37 11.10 1.91 -6.29
CA ARG A 37 9.85 1.15 -6.22
C ARG A 37 8.74 1.99 -5.60
N GLU A 38 7.70 2.27 -6.37
CA GLU A 38 6.43 2.76 -5.79
C GLU A 38 5.73 1.65 -4.99
N ARG A 39 5.41 1.94 -3.73
CA ARG A 39 4.60 1.08 -2.87
C ARG A 39 3.21 1.70 -2.69
N PRO A 40 2.13 0.93 -2.79
CA PRO A 40 0.81 1.47 -2.51
C PRO A 40 0.66 1.79 -1.03
N ILE A 41 -0.19 2.76 -0.75
CA ILE A 41 -0.51 3.20 0.60
C ILE A 41 -1.36 2.13 1.28
N LEU A 42 -0.96 1.72 2.49
CA LEU A 42 -1.81 0.87 3.33
C LEU A 42 -2.83 1.77 4.05
N VAL A 43 -4.09 1.43 3.92
CA VAL A 43 -5.18 2.08 4.64
C VAL A 43 -5.67 1.18 5.76
N ILE A 44 -5.73 1.71 6.98
CA ILE A 44 -6.14 0.97 8.17
C ILE A 44 -7.52 1.44 8.60
N CYS A 45 -8.46 0.50 8.72
CA CYS A 45 -9.83 0.78 9.12
C CYS A 45 -9.92 1.08 10.63
N PRO A 46 -10.55 2.19 11.05
CA PRO A 46 -10.70 2.53 12.47
C PRO A 46 -11.67 1.60 13.22
N ARG A 47 -12.46 0.80 12.51
CA ARG A 47 -13.52 -0.06 13.08
C ARG A 47 -13.07 -1.49 13.31
N CYS A 48 -12.37 -2.09 12.35
CA CYS A 48 -11.90 -3.48 12.47
C CYS A 48 -10.38 -3.62 12.61
N GLY A 49 -9.61 -2.54 12.46
CA GLY A 49 -8.14 -2.58 12.54
C GLY A 49 -7.45 -3.21 11.33
N GLU A 50 -8.19 -3.82 10.41
CA GLU A 50 -7.64 -4.45 9.21
C GLU A 50 -7.08 -3.43 8.22
N GLY A 51 -5.93 -3.77 7.65
CA GLY A 51 -5.28 -3.04 6.58
C GLY A 51 -5.76 -3.48 5.19
N PHE A 52 -5.89 -2.54 4.26
CA PHE A 52 -6.17 -2.81 2.85
C PHE A 52 -5.51 -1.76 1.94
N PHE A 53 -5.30 -2.11 0.68
CA PHE A 53 -4.74 -1.20 -0.31
C PHE A 53 -5.85 -0.62 -1.21
N LEU A 54 -5.73 0.66 -1.57
CA LEU A 54 -6.66 1.31 -2.52
C LEU A 54 -6.41 0.88 -3.97
N GLU A 55 -5.18 0.44 -4.26
CA GLU A 55 -4.75 -0.09 -5.54
C GLU A 55 -4.05 -1.43 -5.33
N SER A 56 -4.09 -2.32 -6.32
CA SER A 56 -3.37 -3.59 -6.20
C SER A 56 -1.85 -3.34 -6.06
N PRO A 57 -1.18 -3.85 -5.01
CA PRO A 57 0.27 -3.72 -4.84
C PRO A 57 1.09 -4.37 -5.95
N TYR A 58 0.45 -5.22 -6.76
CA TYR A 58 1.06 -5.97 -7.84
C TYR A 58 0.71 -5.43 -9.23
N SER A 59 -0.05 -4.32 -9.31
CA SER A 59 -0.50 -3.76 -10.60
C SER A 59 0.65 -3.40 -11.55
N LYS A 60 1.80 -3.01 -11.01
CA LYS A 60 3.02 -2.70 -11.77
C LYS A 60 3.93 -3.91 -12.02
N ILE A 61 3.63 -5.07 -11.46
CA ILE A 61 4.38 -6.30 -11.72
C ILE A 61 3.82 -6.93 -13.01
N ARG A 62 4.40 -6.55 -14.16
CA ARG A 62 4.24 -7.35 -15.37
C ARG A 62 4.96 -8.67 -15.16
N PHE A 63 4.22 -9.75 -14.93
CA PHE A 63 4.76 -11.09 -15.10
C PHE A 63 5.14 -11.26 -16.58
N SER A 64 6.41 -11.04 -16.91
CA SER A 64 7.01 -11.51 -18.16
C SER A 64 7.33 -13.01 -18.04
N GLY A 65 6.35 -13.79 -17.62
CA GLY A 65 6.44 -15.25 -17.68
C GLY A 65 6.39 -15.65 -19.15
N LYS A 66 7.55 -15.92 -19.75
CA LYS A 66 7.63 -16.73 -20.97
C LYS A 66 6.98 -18.07 -20.62
N THR A 67 5.77 -18.32 -21.10
CA THR A 67 5.25 -19.67 -21.25
C THR A 67 6.15 -20.35 -22.27
N GLY A 68 6.91 -21.36 -21.82
CA GLY A 68 7.62 -22.28 -22.70
C GLY A 68 6.67 -23.18 -23.48
#